data_AF-A0A0C3ECT1-F1
#
_entry.id   AF-A0A0C3ECT1-F1
#
_cell.length_a   1.000
_cell.length_b   1.000
_cell.length_c   1.000
_cell.angle_alpha   90.00
_cell.angle_beta   90.00
_cell.angle_gamma   90.00
#
_symmetry.space_group_name_H-M   'P 1'
#
loop_
_entity.id
_entity.type
_entity.pdbx_description
1 polymer ?
#
loop_
_entity_poly.entity_id
_entity_poly.type
_entity_poly.pdbx_seq_one_letter_code
_entity_poly.pdbx_strand_id
1 'polypeptide(L)'
;MDSPDISEHVILIHGDLGTGERLQAAQLHCSIESSPWNCFQHVVFIPGLFHLKMVCADALWRCFIYPPTAREDETSLMCDIAQIRPKETGIYSSKPGFHRMHQLIGHAGICRHLDCWRVHIANKKGFDNLNTFAASNPTFDDLKAMAEEMVHDYVSTHRLQKTCRKAEKDHDLQFENAQLLNKYFLLYEELSHAMNGRDIGQVKTSIVSWIPILKAIGKHKYATHMANFLFRVHFIYPAGLKCAIRYHILVNPTG
;
A
#
# COMPACT_ATOMS: atom_id res chain seq x y z
N MET A 1 13.08 -41.33 -22.89
CA MET A 1 12.80 -40.12 -23.70
C MET A 1 13.41 -38.97 -22.95
N ASP A 2 14.35 -38.26 -23.55
CA ASP A 2 14.95 -37.07 -22.95
C ASP A 2 13.87 -36.02 -22.75
N SER A 3 13.63 -35.59 -21.51
CA SER A 3 12.68 -34.52 -21.25
C SER A 3 13.20 -33.23 -21.87
N PRO A 4 12.35 -32.39 -22.48
CA PRO A 4 12.78 -31.10 -23.01
C PRO A 4 13.48 -30.28 -21.92
N ASP A 5 14.58 -29.62 -22.26
CA ASP A 5 15.25 -28.70 -21.33
C ASP A 5 14.32 -27.52 -21.05
N ILE A 6 13.79 -27.49 -19.83
CA ILE A 6 12.86 -26.45 -19.39
C ILE A 6 13.59 -25.17 -18.96
N SER A 7 14.93 -25.17 -18.91
CA SER A 7 15.71 -24.01 -18.48
C SER A 7 15.46 -22.78 -19.37
N GLU A 8 15.09 -23.00 -20.64
CA GLU A 8 14.78 -21.95 -21.61
C GLU A 8 13.29 -21.56 -21.67
N HIS A 9 12.40 -22.29 -21.00
CA HIS A 9 10.96 -22.15 -21.15
C HIS A 9 10.28 -21.78 -19.82
N VAL A 10 9.59 -20.64 -19.80
CA VAL A 10 8.75 -20.23 -18.66
C VAL A 10 7.40 -19.72 -19.12
N ILE A 11 6.35 -20.13 -18.39
CA ILE A 11 5.00 -19.60 -18.55
C ILE A 11 4.68 -18.77 -17.31
N LEU A 12 4.53 -17.47 -17.49
CA LEU A 12 4.08 -16.56 -16.44
C LEU A 12 2.56 -16.57 -16.38
N ILE A 13 1.98 -17.04 -15.26
CA ILE A 13 0.54 -17.03 -15.03
C ILE A 13 0.18 -15.91 -14.08
N HIS A 14 -0.53 -14.92 -14.60
CA HIS A 14 -1.08 -13.83 -13.82
C HIS A 14 -2.44 -14.20 -13.25
N GLY A 15 -2.67 -13.90 -11.98
CA GLY A 15 -3.98 -14.15 -11.39
C GLY A 15 -4.14 -13.60 -9.99
N ASP A 16 -5.35 -13.80 -9.47
CA ASP A 16 -5.66 -13.52 -8.08
C ASP A 16 -5.03 -14.57 -7.14
N LEU A 17 -5.29 -14.39 -5.85
CA LEU A 17 -4.78 -15.31 -4.83
C LEU A 17 -5.26 -16.75 -5.04
N GLY A 18 -6.53 -16.94 -5.44
CA GLY A 18 -7.10 -18.27 -5.67
C GLY A 18 -6.42 -18.99 -6.83
N THR A 19 -6.05 -18.26 -7.88
CA THR A 19 -5.24 -18.78 -8.99
C THR A 19 -3.87 -19.28 -8.50
N GLY A 20 -3.21 -18.48 -7.67
CA GLY A 20 -1.92 -18.84 -7.08
C GLY A 20 -1.99 -20.07 -6.18
N GLU A 21 -3.03 -20.17 -5.34
CA GLU A 21 -3.25 -21.34 -4.46
C GLU A 21 -3.48 -22.61 -5.28
N ARG A 22 -4.30 -22.55 -6.34
CA ARG A 22 -4.57 -23.69 -7.22
C ARG A 22 -3.32 -24.15 -7.98
N LEU A 23 -2.53 -23.22 -8.48
CA LEU A 23 -1.28 -23.54 -9.17
C LEU A 23 -0.26 -24.17 -8.22
N GLN A 24 -0.12 -23.64 -7.00
CA GLN A 24 0.76 -24.24 -5.98
C GLN A 24 0.29 -25.64 -5.59
N ALA A 25 -1.02 -25.86 -5.43
CA ALA A 25 -1.56 -27.18 -5.15
C ALA A 25 -1.26 -28.17 -6.28
N ALA A 26 -1.45 -27.76 -7.54
CA ALA A 26 -1.11 -28.59 -8.70
C ALA A 26 0.38 -28.95 -8.73
N GLN A 27 1.27 -27.98 -8.53
CA GLN A 27 2.72 -28.21 -8.45
C GLN A 27 3.11 -29.16 -7.31
N LEU A 28 2.45 -29.04 -6.16
CA LEU A 28 2.70 -29.92 -5.02
C LEU A 28 2.25 -31.36 -5.33
N HIS A 29 1.07 -31.53 -5.92
CA HIS A 29 0.57 -32.85 -6.33
C HIS A 29 1.47 -33.53 -7.36
N CYS A 30 2.01 -32.76 -8.30
CA CYS A 30 2.90 -33.27 -9.33
C CYS A 30 4.38 -33.27 -8.94
N SER A 31 4.72 -32.98 -7.67
CA SER A 31 6.12 -32.92 -7.23
C SER A 31 6.84 -34.27 -7.22
N ILE A 32 6.08 -35.38 -7.25
CA ILE A 32 6.60 -36.76 -7.32
C ILE A 32 6.91 -37.22 -8.75
N GLU A 33 6.51 -36.45 -9.76
CA GLU A 33 6.72 -36.81 -11.16
C GLU A 33 8.20 -36.82 -11.51
N SER A 34 8.58 -37.66 -12.48
CA SER A 34 9.99 -37.92 -12.81
C SER A 34 10.67 -36.79 -13.59
N SER A 35 9.91 -35.86 -14.18
CA SER A 35 10.45 -34.77 -14.99
C SER A 35 10.01 -33.39 -14.49
N PRO A 36 10.88 -32.37 -14.54
CA PRO A 36 10.53 -30.99 -14.18
C PRO A 36 9.34 -30.43 -14.96
N TRP A 37 9.14 -30.88 -16.19
CA TRP A 37 7.99 -30.53 -17.02
C TRP A 37 6.68 -31.01 -16.40
N ASN A 38 6.61 -32.29 -16.03
CA ASN A 38 5.43 -32.89 -15.41
C ASN A 38 5.20 -32.34 -13.99
N CYS A 39 6.25 -31.91 -13.30
CA CYS A 39 6.15 -31.18 -12.03
C CYS A 39 5.65 -29.72 -12.19
N PHE A 40 5.39 -29.26 -13.43
CA PHE A 40 5.00 -27.89 -13.76
C PHE A 40 5.98 -26.82 -13.24
N GLN A 41 7.29 -27.12 -13.18
CA GLN A 41 8.29 -26.17 -12.68
C GLN A 41 8.47 -24.95 -13.59
N HIS A 42 8.17 -25.10 -14.88
CA HIS A 42 8.18 -24.03 -15.88
C HIS A 42 7.02 -23.03 -15.72
N VAL A 43 6.03 -23.33 -14.87
CA VAL A 43 4.86 -22.47 -14.64
C VAL A 43 5.08 -21.60 -13.41
N VAL A 44 5.15 -20.28 -13.60
CA VAL A 44 5.45 -19.32 -12.52
C VAL A 44 4.25 -18.42 -12.28
N PHE A 45 3.71 -18.47 -11.07
CA PHE A 45 2.65 -17.57 -10.64
C PHE A 45 3.15 -16.14 -10.44
N ILE A 46 2.45 -15.17 -11.02
CA ILE A 46 2.68 -13.75 -10.85
C ILE A 46 1.45 -13.12 -10.18
N PRO A 47 1.59 -12.51 -9.00
CA PRO A 47 0.45 -11.96 -8.29
C PRO A 47 -0.16 -10.78 -9.05
N GLY A 48 -1.49 -10.79 -9.22
CA GLY A 48 -2.24 -9.65 -9.73
C GLY A 48 -2.19 -8.47 -8.74
N LEU A 49 -1.38 -7.46 -9.07
CA LEU A 49 -1.15 -6.31 -8.18
C LEU A 49 -2.41 -5.46 -7.96
N PHE A 50 -3.40 -5.52 -8.87
CA PHE A 50 -4.72 -4.93 -8.65
C PHE A 50 -5.40 -5.50 -7.38
N HIS A 51 -5.35 -6.81 -7.18
CA HIS A 51 -5.91 -7.43 -5.98
C HIS A 51 -5.14 -7.04 -4.72
N LEU A 52 -3.82 -6.87 -4.82
CA LEU A 52 -3.05 -6.33 -3.70
C LEU A 52 -3.56 -4.92 -3.33
N LYS A 53 -3.67 -4.02 -4.32
CA LYS A 53 -4.21 -2.67 -4.12
C LYS A 53 -5.63 -2.68 -3.52
N MET A 54 -6.48 -3.62 -3.93
CA MET A 54 -7.81 -3.80 -3.31
C MET A 54 -7.72 -4.16 -1.83
N VAL A 55 -6.83 -5.09 -1.47
CA VAL A 55 -6.67 -5.55 -0.09
C VAL A 55 -6.02 -4.47 0.77
N CYS A 56 -5.10 -3.67 0.22
CA CYS A 56 -4.55 -2.50 0.90
C CYS A 56 -5.65 -1.47 1.20
N ALA A 57 -6.59 -1.20 0.28
CA ALA A 57 -7.73 -0.33 0.56
C ALA A 57 -8.65 -0.90 1.66
N ASP A 58 -8.91 -2.21 1.65
CA ASP A 58 -9.63 -2.91 2.74
C ASP A 58 -8.87 -2.82 4.08
N ALA A 59 -7.54 -2.77 4.06
CA ALA A 59 -6.73 -2.58 5.25
C ALA A 59 -6.98 -1.23 5.92
N LEU A 60 -6.99 -0.14 5.14
CA LEU A 60 -7.30 1.19 5.69
C LEU A 60 -8.72 1.23 6.26
N TRP A 61 -9.68 0.63 5.56
CA TRP A 61 -11.05 0.52 6.08
C TRP A 61 -11.09 -0.22 7.43
N ARG A 62 -10.40 -1.37 7.53
CA ARG A 62 -10.32 -2.16 8.77
C ARG A 62 -9.61 -1.45 9.92
N CYS A 63 -8.66 -0.57 9.63
CA CYS A 63 -7.90 0.15 10.64
C CYS A 63 -8.64 1.42 11.13
N PHE A 64 -9.22 2.20 10.22
CA PHE A 64 -9.64 3.58 10.51
C PHE A 64 -11.15 3.81 10.41
N ILE A 65 -11.94 2.81 10.02
CA ILE A 65 -13.39 2.94 9.88
C ILE A 65 -14.12 1.77 10.54
N TYR A 66 -13.73 0.52 10.30
CA TYR A 66 -14.49 -0.63 10.79
C TYR A 66 -14.67 -0.65 12.32
N PRO A 67 -13.63 -0.45 13.15
CA PRO A 67 -13.79 -0.44 14.60
C PRO A 67 -14.61 0.78 15.04
N PRO A 68 -15.64 0.63 15.90
CA PRO A 68 -16.40 1.77 16.41
C PRO A 68 -15.53 2.84 17.07
N THR A 69 -14.53 2.42 17.85
CA THR A 69 -13.58 3.31 18.53
C THR A 69 -12.73 4.15 17.58
N ALA A 70 -12.51 3.69 16.34
CA ALA A 70 -11.78 4.46 15.33
C ALA A 70 -12.59 5.65 14.76
N ARG A 71 -13.86 5.80 15.16
CA ARG A 71 -14.80 6.82 14.67
C ARG A 71 -15.12 7.90 15.71
N GLU A 72 -14.62 7.75 16.92
CA GLU A 72 -14.97 8.61 18.06
C GLU A 72 -14.20 9.92 18.06
N ASP A 73 -13.02 9.93 17.46
CA ASP A 73 -12.14 11.10 17.33
C ASP A 73 -12.72 12.13 16.34
N GLU A 74 -12.67 13.42 16.70
CA GLU A 74 -13.10 14.52 15.84
C GLU A 74 -12.29 14.59 14.53
N THR A 75 -11.03 14.15 14.57
CA THR A 75 -10.14 14.08 13.41
C THR A 75 -10.20 12.74 12.66
N SER A 76 -11.14 11.86 13.03
CA SER A 76 -11.29 10.53 12.43
C SER A 76 -11.64 10.61 10.95
N LEU A 77 -11.27 9.54 10.22
CA LEU A 77 -11.66 9.38 8.81
C LEU A 77 -13.19 9.36 8.64
N MET A 78 -13.94 8.99 9.69
CA MET A 78 -15.40 9.02 9.65
C MET A 78 -15.95 10.46 9.60
N CYS A 79 -15.32 11.41 10.27
CA CYS A 79 -15.65 12.83 10.15
C CYS A 79 -15.36 13.37 8.74
N ASP A 80 -14.26 12.94 8.12
CA ASP A 80 -13.96 13.29 6.72
C ASP A 80 -15.05 12.74 5.77
N ILE A 81 -15.49 11.49 5.99
CA ILE A 81 -16.58 10.86 5.21
C ILE A 81 -17.89 11.63 5.39
N ALA A 82 -18.21 12.07 6.60
CA ALA A 82 -19.42 12.84 6.87
C ALA A 82 -19.45 14.17 6.08
N GLN A 83 -18.29 14.76 5.80
CA GLN A 83 -18.17 15.97 5.00
C GLN A 83 -18.18 15.68 3.49
N ILE A 84 -17.39 14.71 3.03
CA ILE A 84 -17.18 14.44 1.59
C ILE A 84 -18.36 13.63 1.00
N ARG A 85 -18.95 12.72 1.79
CA ARG A 85 -20.00 11.78 1.37
C ARG A 85 -21.09 11.62 2.46
N PRO A 86 -21.80 12.69 2.85
CA PRO A 86 -22.75 12.67 3.98
C PRO A 86 -23.83 11.59 3.88
N LYS A 87 -24.25 11.25 2.65
CA LYS A 87 -25.31 10.26 2.38
C LYS A 87 -24.82 8.80 2.41
N GLU A 88 -23.52 8.56 2.53
CA GLU A 88 -22.91 7.22 2.43
C GLU A 88 -22.28 6.73 3.74
N THR A 89 -22.37 7.48 4.83
CA THR A 89 -21.78 7.14 6.14
C THR A 89 -22.11 5.71 6.61
N GLY A 90 -23.37 5.27 6.44
CA GLY A 90 -23.78 3.89 6.75
C GLY A 90 -23.12 2.82 5.86
N ILE A 91 -22.82 3.15 4.60
CA ILE A 91 -22.13 2.25 3.66
C ILE A 91 -20.66 2.08 4.09
N TYR A 92 -19.99 3.18 4.44
CA TYR A 92 -18.61 3.12 4.95
C TYR A 92 -18.51 2.42 6.30
N SER A 93 -19.51 2.58 7.17
CA SER A 93 -19.59 1.91 8.46
C SER A 93 -19.72 0.38 8.36
N SER A 94 -20.14 -0.15 7.21
CA SER A 94 -20.44 -1.58 7.01
C SER A 94 -19.43 -2.27 6.09
N LYS A 95 -19.45 -2.02 4.78
CA LYS A 95 -18.48 -2.56 3.81
C LYS A 95 -18.52 -1.76 2.51
N PRO A 96 -17.75 -0.66 2.39
CA PRO A 96 -17.86 0.27 1.26
C PRO A 96 -17.41 -0.31 -0.09
N GLY A 97 -16.58 -1.35 -0.06
CA GLY A 97 -15.97 -1.93 -1.25
C GLY A 97 -14.77 -1.13 -1.76
N PHE A 98 -14.08 -1.68 -2.75
CA PHE A 98 -12.81 -1.13 -3.22
C PHE A 98 -12.93 0.27 -3.81
N HIS A 99 -13.87 0.49 -4.73
CA HIS A 99 -13.97 1.75 -5.48
C HIS A 99 -14.18 2.95 -4.54
N ARG A 100 -15.10 2.81 -3.58
CA ARG A 100 -15.39 3.83 -2.58
C ARG A 100 -14.17 4.11 -1.69
N MET A 101 -13.51 3.07 -1.19
CA MET A 101 -12.29 3.25 -0.41
C MET A 101 -11.17 3.89 -1.23
N HIS A 102 -10.96 3.47 -2.47
CA HIS A 102 -9.94 4.03 -3.34
C HIS A 102 -10.14 5.55 -3.55
N GLN A 103 -11.37 5.97 -3.83
CA GLN A 103 -11.72 7.38 -3.97
C GLN A 103 -11.61 8.15 -2.66
N LEU A 104 -12.09 7.56 -1.55
CA LEU A 104 -12.01 8.19 -0.24
C LEU A 104 -10.56 8.45 0.16
N ILE A 105 -9.67 7.47 0.00
CA ILE A 105 -8.25 7.61 0.34
C ILE A 105 -7.64 8.75 -0.47
N GLY A 106 -7.92 8.82 -1.78
CA GLY A 106 -7.42 9.91 -2.62
C GLY A 106 -7.97 11.29 -2.21
N HIS A 107 -9.28 11.43 -2.04
CA HIS A 107 -9.88 12.73 -1.72
C HIS A 107 -9.52 13.20 -0.31
N ALA A 108 -9.69 12.34 0.70
CA ALA A 108 -9.34 12.68 2.08
C ALA A 108 -7.83 12.89 2.23
N GLY A 109 -7.00 12.07 1.57
CA GLY A 109 -5.56 12.22 1.55
C GLY A 109 -5.12 13.58 1.02
N ILE A 110 -5.62 13.99 -0.15
CA ILE A 110 -5.34 15.31 -0.72
C ILE A 110 -5.71 16.43 0.26
N CYS A 111 -6.94 16.41 0.82
CA CYS A 111 -7.38 17.43 1.77
C CYS A 111 -6.48 17.51 3.01
N ARG A 112 -6.17 16.37 3.62
CA ARG A 112 -5.35 16.32 4.84
C ARG A 112 -3.91 16.73 4.58
N HIS A 113 -3.32 16.31 3.46
CA HIS A 113 -1.97 16.73 3.10
C HIS A 113 -1.89 18.23 2.81
N LEU A 114 -2.90 18.80 2.12
CA LEU A 114 -2.99 20.25 1.92
C LEU A 114 -3.16 21.01 3.24
N ASP A 115 -3.92 20.46 4.20
CA ASP A 115 -4.03 21.08 5.52
C ASP A 115 -2.70 21.03 6.29
N CYS A 116 -1.96 19.91 6.22
CA CYS A 116 -0.60 19.84 6.77
C CYS A 116 0.31 20.90 6.15
N TRP A 117 0.24 21.11 4.83
CA TRP A 117 0.97 22.19 4.15
C TRP A 117 0.58 23.56 4.70
N ARG A 118 -0.73 23.83 4.81
CA ARG A 118 -1.28 25.10 5.31
C ARG A 118 -0.74 25.41 6.71
N VAL A 119 -0.78 24.43 7.61
CA VAL A 119 -0.28 24.57 8.99
C VAL A 119 1.24 24.76 9.02
N HIS A 120 1.99 24.01 8.20
CA HIS A 120 3.45 24.09 8.15
C HIS A 120 3.94 25.48 7.71
N ILE A 121 3.37 26.01 6.63
CA ILE A 121 3.79 27.33 6.10
C ILE A 121 3.43 28.47 7.05
N ALA A 122 2.29 28.37 7.75
CA ALA A 122 1.89 29.37 8.74
C ALA A 122 2.89 29.40 9.90
N ASN A 123 3.25 28.22 10.41
CA ASN A 123 4.14 28.10 11.58
C ASN A 123 5.61 28.41 11.26
N LYS A 124 6.12 28.03 10.09
CA LYS A 124 7.56 28.09 9.77
C LYS A 124 7.97 29.24 8.89
N LYS A 125 7.04 29.75 8.06
CA LYS A 125 7.32 30.75 7.03
C LYS A 125 6.47 32.01 7.17
N GLY A 126 5.46 31.99 8.04
CA GLY A 126 4.59 33.15 8.30
C GLY A 126 3.60 33.46 7.18
N PHE A 127 3.27 32.47 6.33
CA PHE A 127 2.24 32.64 5.30
C PHE A 127 0.86 32.29 5.84
N ASP A 128 -0.14 33.16 5.62
CA ASP A 128 -1.49 32.97 6.14
C ASP A 128 -2.26 31.86 5.42
N ASN A 129 -1.95 31.60 4.15
CA ASN A 129 -2.62 30.58 3.34
C ASN A 129 -1.78 30.09 2.15
N LEU A 130 -2.19 28.95 1.58
CA LEU A 130 -1.49 28.31 0.46
C LEU A 130 -1.42 29.17 -0.80
N ASN A 131 -2.41 30.04 -1.06
CA ASN A 131 -2.38 30.91 -2.23
C ASN A 131 -1.27 31.96 -2.12
N THR A 132 -1.12 32.58 -0.94
CA THR A 132 -0.04 33.56 -0.70
C THR A 132 1.34 32.92 -0.78
N PHE A 133 1.48 31.70 -0.28
CA PHE A 133 2.71 30.93 -0.40
C PHE A 133 3.01 30.55 -1.86
N ALA A 134 2.03 30.04 -2.61
CA ALA A 134 2.22 29.72 -4.03
C ALA A 134 2.62 30.97 -4.85
N ALA A 135 2.05 32.13 -4.53
CA ALA A 135 2.39 33.40 -5.17
C ALA A 135 3.83 33.87 -4.88
N SER A 136 4.47 33.37 -3.82
CA SER A 136 5.90 33.64 -3.56
C SER A 136 6.84 32.85 -4.49
N ASN A 137 6.30 32.01 -5.39
CA ASN A 137 7.03 31.17 -6.33
C ASN A 137 8.17 30.36 -5.67
N PRO A 138 7.86 29.50 -4.68
CA PRO A 138 8.87 28.66 -4.03
C PRO A 138 9.57 27.77 -5.06
N THR A 139 10.87 27.58 -4.90
CA THR A 139 11.62 26.69 -5.78
C THR A 139 11.28 25.23 -5.50
N PHE A 140 11.59 24.34 -6.44
CA PHE A 140 11.42 22.90 -6.21
C PHE A 140 12.23 22.41 -4.99
N ASP A 141 13.44 22.93 -4.79
CA ASP A 141 14.28 22.56 -3.66
C ASP A 141 13.68 23.05 -2.33
N ASP A 142 13.07 24.24 -2.31
CA ASP A 142 12.33 24.72 -1.14
C ASP A 142 11.17 23.78 -0.81
N LEU A 143 10.35 23.45 -1.81
CA LEU A 143 9.20 22.53 -1.66
C LEU A 143 9.65 21.16 -1.17
N LYS A 144 10.74 20.63 -1.71
CA LYS A 144 11.28 19.34 -1.30
C LYS A 144 11.75 19.38 0.16
N ALA A 145 12.52 20.40 0.55
CA ALA A 145 12.99 20.55 1.92
C ALA A 145 11.83 20.66 2.92
N MET A 146 10.78 21.43 2.59
CA MET A 146 9.58 21.53 3.42
C MET A 146 8.82 20.20 3.50
N ALA A 147 8.71 19.46 2.39
CA ALA A 147 8.07 18.15 2.41
C ALA A 147 8.83 17.17 3.33
N GLU A 148 10.16 17.19 3.32
CA GLU A 148 10.99 16.38 4.23
C GLU A 148 10.76 16.76 5.70
N GLU A 149 10.67 18.06 6.03
CA GLU A 149 10.30 18.53 7.36
C GLU A 149 8.90 18.05 7.77
N MET A 150 7.92 18.22 6.87
CA MET A 150 6.53 17.83 7.13
C MET A 150 6.37 16.34 7.40
N VAL A 151 7.14 15.48 6.73
CA VAL A 151 7.12 14.03 7.01
C VAL A 151 7.58 13.75 8.45
N HIS A 152 8.47 14.56 9.03
CA HIS A 152 8.88 14.40 10.41
C HIS A 152 7.83 14.87 11.43
N ASP A 153 7.03 15.86 11.06
CA ASP A 153 6.09 16.52 11.97
C ASP A 153 4.67 15.95 11.86
N TYR A 154 4.22 15.51 10.67
CA TYR A 154 2.82 15.14 10.41
C TYR A 154 2.62 13.69 9.95
N VAL A 155 3.69 12.90 9.85
CA VAL A 155 3.61 11.48 9.48
C VAL A 155 4.22 10.64 10.58
N SER A 156 3.54 9.56 10.96
CA SER A 156 4.04 8.68 12.03
C SER A 156 5.35 8.01 11.64
N THR A 157 6.39 8.22 12.44
CA THR A 157 7.71 7.59 12.28
C THR A 157 8.04 6.72 13.50
N HIS A 158 9.26 6.19 13.56
CA HIS A 158 9.78 5.53 14.77
C HIS A 158 9.71 6.43 16.04
N ARG A 159 9.52 7.74 15.88
CA ARG A 159 9.33 8.68 16.98
C ARG A 159 8.02 8.45 17.73
N LEU A 160 6.97 7.98 17.06
CA LEU A 160 5.68 7.70 17.71
C LEU A 160 5.85 6.65 18.81
N GLN A 161 6.64 5.60 18.58
CA GLN A 161 6.95 4.59 19.61
C GLN A 161 7.66 5.18 20.84
N LYS A 162 8.44 6.25 20.68
CA LYS A 162 9.06 6.95 21.83
C LYS A 162 8.03 7.80 22.56
N THR A 163 7.11 8.43 21.83
CA THR A 163 6.01 9.20 22.41
C THR A 163 5.08 8.30 23.21
N CYS A 164 4.66 7.13 22.68
CA CYS A 164 3.83 6.12 23.35
C CYS A 164 4.39 5.57 24.69
N ARG A 165 5.62 5.92 25.08
CA ARG A 165 6.22 5.57 26.38
C ARG A 165 6.02 6.65 27.45
N LYS A 166 5.46 7.80 27.09
CA LYS A 166 5.14 8.89 28.01
C LYS A 166 3.81 8.60 28.72
N ALA A 167 3.49 9.39 29.75
CA ALA A 167 2.24 9.26 30.47
C ALA A 167 1.09 9.84 29.63
N GLU A 168 -0.05 9.15 29.57
CA GLU A 168 -1.22 9.47 28.70
C GLU A 168 -1.66 10.94 28.74
N LYS A 169 -1.55 11.60 29.89
CA LYS A 169 -1.85 13.03 30.08
C LYS A 169 -0.99 14.00 29.24
N ASP A 170 0.14 13.53 28.72
CA ASP A 170 1.08 14.31 27.91
C ASP A 170 0.91 14.02 26.40
N HIS A 171 -0.12 13.26 26.01
CA HIS A 171 -0.39 12.86 24.64
C HIS A 171 -1.47 13.71 23.99
N ASP A 172 -1.20 14.16 22.78
CA ASP A 172 -2.24 14.57 21.84
C ASP A 172 -2.64 13.34 21.01
N LEU A 173 -3.56 12.54 21.55
CA LEU A 173 -4.00 11.29 20.92
C LEU A 173 -4.65 11.54 19.55
N GLN A 174 -5.33 12.67 19.36
CA GLN A 174 -5.95 13.01 18.09
C GLN A 174 -4.88 13.28 17.03
N PHE A 175 -3.86 14.05 17.39
CA PHE A 175 -2.72 14.31 16.50
C PHE A 175 -1.94 13.03 16.18
N GLU A 176 -1.70 12.16 17.17
CA GLU A 176 -1.04 10.86 16.95
C GLU A 176 -1.84 9.96 15.99
N ASN A 177 -3.17 9.91 16.14
CA ASN A 177 -4.06 9.19 15.23
C ASN A 177 -3.99 9.77 13.81
N ALA A 178 -4.00 11.09 13.67
CA ALA A 178 -3.89 11.78 12.39
C ALA A 178 -2.54 11.49 11.70
N GLN A 179 -1.43 11.48 12.45
CA GLN A 179 -0.11 11.10 11.94
C GLN A 179 -0.07 9.63 11.45
N LEU A 180 -0.78 8.73 12.15
CA LEU A 180 -0.90 7.34 11.73
C LEU A 180 -1.72 7.21 10.45
N LEU A 181 -2.84 7.92 10.36
CA LEU A 181 -3.68 7.93 9.16
C LEU A 181 -2.91 8.44 7.94
N ASN A 182 -2.20 9.56 8.07
CA ASN A 182 -1.36 10.14 7.00
C ASN A 182 -0.32 9.14 6.49
N LYS A 183 0.34 8.40 7.38
CA LYS A 183 1.30 7.34 6.98
C LYS A 183 0.65 6.28 6.11
N TYR A 184 -0.54 5.82 6.48
CA TYR A 184 -1.23 4.75 5.75
C TYR A 184 -1.78 5.25 4.40
N PHE A 185 -2.23 6.51 4.35
CA PHE A 185 -2.61 7.18 3.11
C PHE A 185 -1.42 7.27 2.15
N LEU A 186 -0.31 7.84 2.59
CA LEU A 186 0.92 7.94 1.79
C LEU A 186 1.41 6.57 1.32
N LEU A 187 1.37 5.54 2.17
CA LEU A 187 1.77 4.18 1.78
C LEU A 187 0.86 3.58 0.70
N TYR A 188 -0.44 3.90 0.72
CA TYR A 188 -1.39 3.45 -0.30
C TYR A 188 -1.23 4.23 -1.61
N GLU A 189 -1.06 5.54 -1.51
CA GLU A 189 -0.80 6.44 -2.64
C GLU A 189 0.50 6.08 -3.34
N GLU A 190 1.57 5.80 -2.59
CA GLU A 190 2.87 5.39 -3.10
C GLU A 190 2.78 4.07 -3.89
N LEU A 191 2.11 3.06 -3.33
CA LEU A 191 1.87 1.80 -4.06
C LEU A 191 1.08 2.07 -5.35
N SER A 192 0.04 2.88 -5.28
CA SER A 192 -0.80 3.21 -6.43
C SER A 192 -0.03 3.99 -7.51
N HIS A 193 0.79 4.96 -7.10
CA HIS A 193 1.61 5.78 -7.97
C HIS A 193 2.68 4.93 -8.66
N ALA A 194 3.41 4.10 -7.91
CA ALA A 194 4.42 3.21 -8.45
C ALA A 194 3.83 2.20 -9.45
N MET A 195 2.64 1.64 -9.17
CA MET A 195 1.94 0.77 -10.11
C MET A 195 1.57 1.49 -11.41
N ASN A 196 1.00 2.69 -11.32
CA ASN A 196 0.59 3.46 -12.50
C ASN A 196 1.79 3.92 -13.33
N GLY A 197 2.88 4.32 -12.66
CA GLY A 197 4.15 4.73 -13.27
C GLY A 197 5.03 3.58 -13.75
N ARG A 198 4.62 2.33 -13.51
CA ARG A 198 5.40 1.11 -13.82
C ARG A 198 6.76 1.06 -13.13
N ASP A 199 6.92 1.73 -11.98
CA ASP A 199 8.13 1.64 -11.17
C ASP A 199 8.11 0.35 -10.34
N ILE A 200 8.61 -0.72 -10.92
CA ILE A 200 8.64 -2.04 -10.28
C ILE A 200 9.54 -2.08 -9.05
N GLY A 201 10.59 -1.26 -9.03
CA GLY A 201 11.47 -1.13 -7.86
C GLY A 201 10.66 -0.63 -6.67
N GLN A 202 9.96 0.47 -6.88
CA GLN A 202 9.15 1.12 -5.85
C GLN A 202 7.90 0.32 -5.47
N VAL A 203 7.24 -0.34 -6.43
CA VAL A 203 6.15 -1.29 -6.12
C VAL A 203 6.62 -2.34 -5.12
N LYS A 204 7.78 -2.95 -5.36
CA LYS A 204 8.30 -4.00 -4.47
C LYS A 204 8.67 -3.46 -3.10
N THR A 205 9.27 -2.28 -3.02
CA THR A 205 9.55 -1.59 -1.75
C THR A 205 8.26 -1.35 -0.96
N SER A 206 7.20 -0.88 -1.60
CA SER A 206 5.90 -0.66 -0.98
C SER A 206 5.26 -1.97 -0.48
N ILE A 207 5.38 -3.07 -1.23
CA ILE A 207 4.88 -4.39 -0.79
C ILE A 207 5.50 -4.81 0.55
N VAL A 208 6.80 -4.56 0.77
CA VAL A 208 7.48 -4.91 2.03
C VAL A 208 6.78 -4.27 3.23
N SER A 209 6.41 -2.98 3.12
CA SER A 209 5.69 -2.25 4.16
C SER A 209 4.26 -2.74 4.37
N TRP A 210 3.61 -3.23 3.31
CA TRP A 210 2.25 -3.76 3.38
C TRP A 210 2.16 -5.14 4.06
N ILE A 211 3.13 -6.02 3.89
CA ILE A 211 3.11 -7.39 4.46
C ILE A 211 2.77 -7.43 5.96
N PRO A 212 3.45 -6.69 6.86
CA PRO A 212 3.12 -6.72 8.28
C PRO A 212 1.74 -6.15 8.59
N ILE A 213 1.30 -5.12 7.86
CA ILE A 213 -0.05 -4.54 8.01
C ILE A 213 -1.10 -5.59 7.65
N LEU A 214 -0.95 -6.24 6.49
CA LEU A 214 -1.84 -7.30 6.02
C LEU A 214 -1.91 -8.45 7.02
N LYS A 215 -0.79 -8.82 7.64
CA LYS A 215 -0.77 -9.84 8.69
C LYS A 215 -1.55 -9.40 9.93
N ALA A 216 -1.40 -8.15 10.36
CA ALA A 216 -2.08 -7.61 11.55
C ALA A 216 -3.61 -7.55 11.40
N ILE A 217 -4.11 -7.25 10.19
CA ILE A 217 -5.57 -7.14 9.93
C ILE A 217 -6.24 -8.48 9.57
N GLY A 218 -5.54 -9.60 9.71
CA GLY A 218 -6.06 -10.94 9.39
C GLY A 218 -6.02 -11.34 7.92
N LYS A 219 -5.34 -10.57 7.04
CA LYS A 219 -5.12 -10.92 5.62
C LYS A 219 -3.88 -11.81 5.45
N HIS A 220 -3.78 -12.86 6.26
CA HIS A 220 -2.60 -13.72 6.35
C HIS A 220 -2.21 -14.34 5.00
N LYS A 221 -3.19 -14.80 4.21
CA LYS A 221 -2.90 -15.38 2.90
C LYS A 221 -2.22 -14.37 1.96
N TYR A 222 -2.74 -13.15 1.86
CA TYR A 222 -2.09 -12.11 1.05
C TYR A 222 -0.69 -11.77 1.57
N ALA A 223 -0.52 -11.63 2.88
CA ALA A 223 0.79 -11.37 3.49
C ALA A 223 1.81 -12.48 3.14
N THR A 224 1.43 -13.75 3.30
CA THR A 224 2.28 -14.91 2.98
C THR A 224 2.60 -14.97 1.49
N HIS A 225 1.61 -14.79 0.61
CA HIS A 225 1.85 -14.83 -0.83
C HIS A 225 2.76 -13.71 -1.30
N MET A 226 2.59 -12.48 -0.81
CA MET A 226 3.47 -11.37 -1.16
C MET A 226 4.89 -11.59 -0.63
N ALA A 227 5.04 -12.08 0.60
CA ALA A 227 6.34 -12.42 1.18
C ALA A 227 7.07 -13.50 0.35
N ASN A 228 6.36 -14.58 0.00
CA ASN A 228 6.91 -15.67 -0.82
C ASN A 228 7.27 -15.19 -2.22
N PHE A 229 6.43 -14.35 -2.83
CA PHE A 229 6.71 -13.75 -4.14
C PHE A 229 8.00 -12.92 -4.12
N LEU A 230 8.13 -11.99 -3.16
CA LEU A 230 9.33 -11.18 -3.02
C LEU A 230 10.56 -12.05 -2.73
N PHE A 231 10.45 -13.00 -1.81
CA PHE A 231 11.54 -13.92 -1.48
C PHE A 231 12.04 -14.67 -2.73
N ARG A 232 11.13 -15.24 -3.53
CA ARG A 232 11.49 -15.96 -4.75
C ARG A 232 12.15 -15.06 -5.79
N VAL A 233 11.57 -13.90 -6.07
CA VAL A 233 12.11 -12.94 -7.06
C VAL A 233 13.47 -12.36 -6.64
N HIS A 234 13.73 -12.20 -5.34
CA HIS A 234 15.00 -11.65 -4.88
C HIS A 234 16.09 -12.72 -4.73
N PHE A 235 15.76 -13.89 -4.19
CA PHE A 235 16.76 -14.84 -3.71
C PHE A 235 16.78 -16.19 -4.43
N ILE A 236 15.67 -16.62 -5.04
CA ILE A 236 15.57 -17.98 -5.60
C ILE A 236 15.68 -18.01 -7.12
N TYR A 237 14.97 -17.13 -7.82
CA TYR A 237 14.91 -17.21 -9.29
C TYR A 237 16.24 -16.84 -9.97
N PRO A 238 16.59 -17.45 -11.11
CA PRO A 238 17.76 -17.05 -11.90
C PRO A 238 17.58 -15.66 -12.51
N ALA A 239 18.69 -15.00 -12.87
CA ALA A 239 18.68 -13.61 -13.34
C ALA A 239 17.72 -13.37 -14.54
N GLY A 240 17.70 -14.29 -15.52
CA GLY A 240 16.79 -14.21 -16.67
C GLY A 240 15.32 -14.21 -16.26
N LEU A 241 14.93 -15.12 -15.36
CA LEU A 241 13.57 -15.16 -14.84
C LEU A 241 13.22 -13.94 -13.98
N LYS A 242 14.15 -13.43 -13.16
CA LYS A 242 13.95 -12.17 -12.42
C LYS A 242 13.64 -11.02 -13.38
N CYS A 243 14.36 -10.95 -14.50
CA CYS A 243 14.16 -9.95 -15.54
C CYS A 243 12.76 -10.10 -16.14
N ALA A 244 12.43 -11.29 -16.67
CA ALA A 244 11.11 -11.56 -17.26
C ALA A 244 9.96 -11.19 -16.31
N ILE A 245 10.02 -11.63 -15.06
CA ILE A 245 8.98 -11.30 -14.06
C ILE A 245 8.84 -9.78 -13.89
N ARG A 246 9.95 -9.04 -13.74
CA ARG A 246 9.88 -7.58 -13.53
C ARG A 246 9.31 -6.85 -14.74
N TYR A 247 9.64 -7.28 -15.95
CA TYR A 247 9.09 -6.68 -17.18
C TYR A 247 7.61 -7.00 -17.38
N HIS A 248 7.12 -8.12 -16.85
CA HIS A 248 5.75 -8.59 -17.11
C HIS A 248 4.80 -8.50 -15.90
N ILE A 249 5.27 -8.13 -14.71
CA ILE A 249 4.44 -8.10 -13.47
C ILE A 249 3.19 -7.20 -13.59
N LEU A 250 3.23 -6.18 -14.43
CA LEU A 250 2.10 -5.30 -14.74
C LEU A 250 1.60 -5.55 -16.17
N VAL A 251 0.50 -6.28 -16.29
CA VAL A 251 -0.14 -6.58 -17.59
C VAL A 251 -1.19 -5.53 -17.98
N ASN A 252 -1.71 -4.75 -17.01
CA ASN A 252 -2.56 -3.60 -17.26
C ASN A 252 -2.28 -2.47 -16.24
N PRO A 253 -1.48 -1.46 -16.58
CA PRO A 253 -1.08 -0.40 -15.66
C PRO A 253 -2.17 0.64 -15.39
N THR A 254 -3.26 0.66 -16.17
CA THR A 254 -4.38 1.60 -15.96
C THR A 254 -5.50 1.03 -15.08
N GLY A 255 -5.42 -0.26 -14.71
CA GLY A 255 -6.55 -0.97 -14.09
C GLY A 255 -7.52 -1.48 -15.12
#